data_AF-A0AAW0ERL4-F1
#
_entry.id   AF-A0AAW0ERL4-F1
#
_cell.length_a   1.000
_cell.length_b   1.000
_cell.length_c   1.000
_cell.angle_alpha   90.00
_cell.angle_beta   90.00
_cell.angle_gamma   90.00
#
_symmetry.space_group_name_H-M   'P 1'
#
loop_
_entity.id
_entity.type
_entity.pdbx_description
1 polymer ?
#
loop_
_entity_poly.entity_id
_entity_poly.type
_entity_poly.pdbx_seq_one_letter_code
_entity_poly.pdbx_strand_id
1 'polypeptide(L)'
;MRTAPASALARVGSGGVATRAPSRAACYPTATGLRRGFASWFEDARDGRSEETAVTAFAVHADRLEKGGTVINRKAHGIAFHVSDAEVVDKVCRHHGTAVEVHSVERLLMPFWLTETSAAGTFKAELLQHDRTNITQPHYFTWLEGPRYAFNYPFGEHMPMNQVSASYREPLEALQRCLTGTHVPSMLLSRFELLQELEKMERRPTIIPFTMSTITALSVVERRVNRRVVLDRIDRELRKFHGSFLKSNVSVTSLHMMATGIRPVFLPLFKLSVSTASHSTPVPALICGATGKVVGPVLHIQRRRRLGLAAAAAVATLIGLAPLVEPGVATAAALSTGVSSGVVLQAVRRMRYVREQAQEMAQLKTVGVLNLVADSAGYRWTPEEEEKEAYEYREELRRQARARDRFEQRVKEEAARDRARARGSHFDPKNRRRTDLVDVDPRGYYALLGLQGREFAATAKDITKAFRDAVRTHHPDVHPEGEAESKKQHMQRIIEAYKILHDPQTKKRYDSGEMNAAPPETPEA
;
A
#
# COMPACT_ATOMS: atom_id res chain seq x y z
N MET A 1 77.38 -25.72 -11.86
CA MET A 1 78.41 -24.70 -11.53
C MET A 1 78.02 -24.12 -10.18
N ARG A 2 78.79 -24.34 -9.10
CA ARG A 2 79.85 -23.43 -8.59
C ARG A 2 79.27 -22.02 -8.29
N THR A 3 79.25 -21.48 -7.07
CA THR A 3 80.17 -21.67 -5.91
C THR A 3 79.50 -21.45 -4.54
N ALA A 4 80.09 -22.01 -3.47
CA ALA A 4 79.95 -21.56 -2.07
C ALA A 4 81.13 -20.61 -1.71
N PRO A 5 81.13 -19.88 -0.58
CA PRO A 5 81.45 -20.43 0.75
C PRO A 5 80.45 -20.00 1.85
N ALA A 6 80.28 -20.62 3.02
CA ALA A 6 81.18 -21.34 3.94
C ALA A 6 82.02 -20.43 4.87
N SER A 7 81.51 -20.16 6.07
CA SER A 7 82.32 -19.94 7.27
C SER A 7 81.57 -20.45 8.51
N ALA A 8 82.29 -21.16 9.40
CA ALA A 8 81.77 -21.80 10.59
C ALA A 8 82.81 -21.69 11.72
N LEU A 9 82.35 -21.57 12.97
CA LEU A 9 83.06 -21.77 14.26
C LEU A 9 82.02 -21.47 15.36
N ALA A 10 81.53 -22.37 16.23
CA ALA A 10 82.04 -23.59 16.88
C ALA A 10 82.92 -23.38 18.14
N ARG A 11 82.25 -23.27 19.31
CA ARG A 11 82.59 -23.83 20.66
C ARG A 11 81.55 -23.27 21.66
N VAL A 12 80.76 -24.07 22.38
CA VAL A 12 81.06 -25.10 23.41
C VAL A 12 81.63 -24.47 24.69
N GLY A 13 80.83 -24.49 25.76
CA GLY A 13 81.16 -24.05 27.11
C GLY A 13 79.98 -24.32 28.06
N SER A 14 80.04 -25.45 28.79
CA SER A 14 78.93 -26.03 29.56
C SER A 14 79.06 -25.82 31.07
N GLY A 15 77.93 -25.67 31.77
CA GLY A 15 77.82 -25.73 33.25
C GLY A 15 76.85 -24.68 33.79
N GLY A 16 75.83 -25.00 34.61
CA GLY A 16 75.46 -26.31 35.14
C GLY A 16 73.99 -26.38 35.63
N VAL A 17 73.63 -27.57 36.08
CA VAL A 17 72.29 -28.02 36.49
C VAL A 17 71.69 -27.22 37.66
N ALA A 18 70.40 -26.85 37.58
CA ALA A 18 69.49 -26.87 38.74
C ALA A 18 68.00 -26.86 38.32
N THR A 19 67.26 -27.80 38.89
CA THR A 19 65.84 -28.15 38.69
C THR A 19 64.79 -27.15 39.20
N ARG A 20 63.59 -27.24 38.59
CA ARG A 20 62.23 -27.02 39.16
C ARG A 20 61.73 -25.59 39.47
N ALA A 21 60.69 -25.21 38.71
CA ALA A 21 59.60 -24.32 39.17
C ALA A 21 58.73 -25.02 40.25
N PRO A 22 58.03 -24.26 41.11
CA PRO A 22 56.70 -23.69 40.80
C PRO A 22 56.57 -22.20 41.28
N SER A 23 55.44 -21.46 41.34
CA SER A 23 53.99 -21.79 41.24
C SER A 23 53.12 -20.59 40.76
N ARG A 24 51.80 -20.82 40.65
CA ARG A 24 50.68 -19.83 40.71
C ARG A 24 50.75 -19.01 42.04
N ALA A 25 50.20 -17.80 42.25
CA ALA A 25 48.91 -17.25 41.82
C ALA A 25 48.70 -15.75 42.20
N ALA A 26 47.80 -15.08 41.47
CA ALA A 26 46.79 -14.08 41.92
C ALA A 26 47.14 -12.62 42.33
N CYS A 27 46.11 -11.78 42.07
CA CYS A 27 45.77 -10.43 42.58
C CYS A 27 46.28 -9.16 41.87
N TYR A 28 45.34 -8.20 41.76
CA TYR A 28 45.41 -6.89 41.09
C TYR A 28 46.26 -5.85 41.87
N PRO A 29 46.57 -4.68 41.27
CA PRO A 29 45.78 -3.51 41.67
C PRO A 29 45.45 -2.46 40.57
N THR A 30 44.32 -1.79 40.81
CA THR A 30 43.83 -0.44 40.45
C THR A 30 44.60 0.51 39.51
N ALA A 31 43.86 0.99 38.50
CA ALA A 31 43.65 2.39 38.10
C ALA A 31 44.76 3.46 38.28
N THR A 32 45.15 4.07 37.15
CA THR A 32 45.52 5.50 37.07
C THR A 32 44.97 6.10 35.77
N GLY A 33 44.40 7.31 35.84
CA GLY A 33 43.85 8.01 34.69
C GLY A 33 44.94 8.78 33.92
N LEU A 34 44.89 8.72 32.59
CA LEU A 34 45.76 9.51 31.70
C LEU A 34 44.92 10.45 30.84
N ARG A 35 44.94 11.74 31.20
CA ARG A 35 44.50 12.83 30.31
C ARG A 35 45.39 12.82 29.06
N ARG A 36 44.82 12.56 27.87
CA ARG A 36 45.52 12.79 26.60
C ARG A 36 45.19 14.18 26.06
N GLY A 37 46.23 14.92 25.69
CA GLY A 37 46.12 16.26 25.13
C GLY A 37 45.73 16.27 23.65
N PHE A 38 45.28 17.42 23.17
CA PHE A 38 44.64 17.66 21.87
C PHE A 38 45.55 17.54 20.62
N ALA A 39 46.75 16.93 20.75
CA ALA A 39 47.80 16.96 19.73
C ALA A 39 48.33 15.56 19.34
N SER A 40 47.60 14.48 19.64
CA SER A 40 48.02 13.08 19.40
C SER A 40 47.05 12.31 18.47
N TRP A 41 46.31 13.02 17.61
CA TRP A 41 45.36 12.45 16.64
C TRP A 41 45.86 12.44 15.19
N PHE A 42 47.14 12.80 14.95
CA PHE A 42 47.76 12.83 13.62
C PHE A 42 49.12 12.13 13.62
N GLU A 43 49.15 10.84 13.99
CA GLU A 43 50.20 9.92 13.57
C GLU A 43 49.58 8.64 12.98
N ASP A 44 49.24 8.78 11.69
CA ASP A 44 49.33 7.77 10.63
C ASP A 44 49.87 6.38 11.04
N ALA A 45 48.98 5.38 11.13
CA ALA A 45 49.31 4.02 10.75
C ALA A 45 48.99 3.86 9.25
N ARG A 46 49.98 4.07 8.38
CA ARG A 46 49.81 3.95 6.93
C ARG A 46 49.78 2.49 6.50
N ASP A 47 48.72 2.10 5.81
CA ASP A 47 48.83 1.25 4.62
C ASP A 47 47.60 1.46 3.71
N GLY A 48 47.79 1.40 2.39
CA GLY A 48 46.67 1.31 1.42
C GLY A 48 46.00 2.62 0.96
N ARG A 49 46.71 3.48 0.22
CA ARG A 49 46.08 4.57 -0.56
C ARG A 49 45.13 4.03 -1.64
N SER A 50 43.86 3.87 -1.28
CA SER A 50 42.72 3.68 -2.19
C SER A 50 41.40 3.96 -1.46
N GLU A 51 41.32 3.52 -0.19
CA GLU A 51 40.07 3.54 0.56
C GLU A 51 39.59 4.92 0.99
N GLU A 52 40.45 5.91 1.30
CA GLU A 52 39.94 7.25 1.68
C GLU A 52 39.16 7.93 0.54
N THR A 53 39.62 7.81 -0.70
CA THR A 53 38.87 8.23 -1.89
C THR A 53 37.60 7.43 -2.10
N ALA A 54 37.61 6.12 -1.79
CA ALA A 54 36.42 5.28 -1.91
C ALA A 54 35.38 5.56 -0.82
N VAL A 55 35.79 5.76 0.43
CA VAL A 55 34.93 6.05 1.59
C VAL A 55 34.37 7.46 1.51
N THR A 56 35.14 8.45 1.07
CA THR A 56 34.61 9.80 0.81
C THR A 56 33.67 9.82 -0.39
N ALA A 57 33.97 9.12 -1.49
CA ALA A 57 33.04 8.98 -2.61
C ALA A 57 31.75 8.22 -2.18
N PHE A 58 31.88 7.13 -1.42
CA PHE A 58 30.76 6.37 -0.88
C PHE A 58 29.88 7.22 0.04
N ALA A 59 30.48 8.05 0.90
CA ALA A 59 29.76 9.01 1.74
C ALA A 59 29.08 10.15 0.95
N VAL A 60 29.57 10.48 -0.26
CA VAL A 60 28.91 11.43 -1.18
C VAL A 60 27.76 10.79 -1.96
N HIS A 61 27.80 9.47 -2.18
CA HIS A 61 26.72 8.70 -2.79
C HIS A 61 25.64 8.26 -1.78
N ALA A 62 26.02 8.05 -0.51
CA ALA A 62 25.16 7.70 0.62
C ALA A 62 23.90 8.58 0.77
N ASP A 63 24.07 9.90 0.68
CA ASP A 63 22.98 10.89 0.84
C ASP A 63 22.13 11.07 -0.45
N ARG A 64 22.42 10.35 -1.55
CA ARG A 64 21.65 10.44 -2.82
C ARG A 64 20.61 9.33 -2.94
N LEU A 65 19.53 9.64 -3.66
CA LEU A 65 18.46 8.69 -3.94
C LEU A 65 18.84 7.79 -5.13
N GLU A 66 19.10 6.51 -4.88
CA GLU A 66 19.38 5.53 -5.92
C GLU A 66 18.14 5.29 -6.80
N LYS A 67 18.33 5.43 -8.12
CA LYS A 67 17.26 5.38 -9.14
C LYS A 67 17.25 4.06 -9.94
N GLY A 68 18.34 3.29 -9.91
CA GLY A 68 18.50 2.09 -10.74
C GLY A 68 17.60 0.91 -10.37
N GLY A 69 17.15 0.83 -9.11
CA GLY A 69 16.29 -0.24 -8.60
C GLY A 69 14.78 0.09 -8.55
N THR A 70 14.35 1.24 -9.10
CA THR A 70 12.96 1.70 -8.94
C THR A 70 11.96 0.86 -9.75
N VAL A 71 10.98 0.27 -9.08
CA VAL A 71 9.86 -0.40 -9.76
C VAL A 71 8.85 0.63 -10.26
N ILE A 72 8.81 0.86 -11.57
CA ILE A 72 7.81 1.73 -12.20
C ILE A 72 6.54 0.91 -12.43
N ASN A 73 5.52 1.11 -11.59
CA ASN A 73 4.19 0.57 -11.85
C ASN A 73 3.49 1.49 -12.86
N ARG A 74 3.29 1.00 -14.09
CA ARG A 74 2.64 1.79 -15.17
C ARG A 74 1.14 1.98 -14.98
N LYS A 75 0.49 1.18 -14.12
CA LYS A 75 -0.97 1.20 -13.95
C LYS A 75 -1.43 2.54 -13.38
N ALA A 76 -2.25 3.24 -14.15
CA ALA A 76 -2.83 4.51 -13.74
C ALA A 76 -3.96 4.31 -12.73
N HIS A 77 -3.90 5.07 -11.63
CA HIS A 77 -4.96 5.12 -10.63
C HIS A 77 -5.50 6.54 -10.53
N GLY A 78 -6.57 6.76 -9.76
CA GLY A 78 -6.96 8.10 -9.36
C GLY A 78 -8.02 8.13 -8.28
N ILE A 79 -8.48 9.32 -7.93
CA ILE A 79 -9.50 9.52 -6.88
C ILE A 79 -10.69 10.26 -7.49
N ALA A 80 -11.90 9.78 -7.17
CA ALA A 80 -13.14 10.42 -7.60
C ALA A 80 -13.38 11.76 -6.88
N PHE A 81 -14.22 12.60 -7.46
CA PHE A 81 -14.68 13.82 -6.78
C PHE A 81 -15.70 13.44 -5.70
N HIS A 82 -15.37 13.70 -4.44
CA HIS A 82 -16.27 13.47 -3.30
C HIS A 82 -16.98 14.75 -2.82
N VAL A 83 -16.53 15.92 -3.30
CA VAL A 83 -17.05 17.23 -2.90
C VAL A 83 -17.78 17.87 -4.07
N SER A 84 -19.02 18.33 -3.84
CA SER A 84 -19.86 19.02 -4.82
C SER A 84 -19.45 20.49 -5.05
N ASP A 85 -19.79 21.08 -6.21
CA ASP A 85 -19.50 22.51 -6.49
C ASP A 85 -20.03 23.44 -5.38
N ALA A 86 -21.23 23.17 -4.85
CA ALA A 86 -21.84 23.97 -3.79
C ALA A 86 -21.04 23.90 -2.48
N GLU A 87 -20.59 22.71 -2.08
CA GLU A 87 -19.69 22.55 -0.93
C GLU A 87 -18.32 23.20 -1.14
N VAL A 88 -17.78 23.22 -2.37
CA VAL A 88 -16.51 23.90 -2.65
C VAL A 88 -16.66 25.40 -2.35
N VAL A 89 -17.74 26.03 -2.79
CA VAL A 89 -18.01 27.46 -2.52
C VAL A 89 -18.17 27.72 -1.01
N ASP A 90 -18.94 26.90 -0.29
CA ASP A 90 -19.08 26.99 1.17
C ASP A 90 -17.74 26.82 1.91
N LYS A 91 -16.92 25.82 1.53
CA LYS A 91 -15.59 25.60 2.11
C LYS A 91 -14.65 26.79 1.84
N VAL A 92 -14.73 27.43 0.67
CA VAL A 92 -13.99 28.66 0.36
C VAL A 92 -14.49 29.85 1.19
N CYS A 93 -15.80 30.04 1.32
CA CYS A 93 -16.38 31.07 2.21
C CYS A 93 -15.93 30.91 3.67
N ARG A 94 -15.87 29.66 4.18
CA ARG A 94 -15.34 29.35 5.51
C ARG A 94 -13.84 29.67 5.63
N HIS A 95 -13.03 29.28 4.65
CA HIS A 95 -11.58 29.58 4.61
C HIS A 95 -11.30 31.09 4.60
N HIS A 96 -12.11 31.87 3.88
CA HIS A 96 -12.01 33.32 3.83
C HIS A 96 -12.82 34.03 4.95
N GLY A 97 -13.55 33.33 5.81
CA GLY A 97 -14.34 33.88 6.92
C GLY A 97 -15.34 34.98 6.54
N THR A 98 -15.70 35.10 5.26
CA THR A 98 -16.47 36.20 4.67
C THR A 98 -17.17 35.70 3.41
N ALA A 99 -18.20 36.42 2.92
CA ALA A 99 -18.79 36.15 1.62
C ALA A 99 -17.78 36.42 0.49
N VAL A 100 -17.77 35.52 -0.50
CA VAL A 100 -16.80 35.48 -1.59
C VAL A 100 -17.56 35.38 -2.92
N GLU A 101 -17.17 36.20 -3.89
CA GLU A 101 -17.69 36.16 -5.26
C GLU A 101 -16.80 35.25 -6.11
N VAL A 102 -17.41 34.26 -6.77
CA VAL A 102 -16.69 33.27 -7.59
C VAL A 102 -16.77 33.69 -9.05
N HIS A 103 -15.62 33.99 -9.66
CA HIS A 103 -15.51 34.40 -11.07
C HIS A 103 -15.40 33.21 -12.01
N SER A 104 -14.68 32.16 -11.59
CA SER A 104 -14.53 30.93 -12.36
C SER A 104 -14.32 29.73 -11.46
N VAL A 105 -14.75 28.55 -11.95
CA VAL A 105 -14.58 27.24 -11.33
C VAL A 105 -14.01 26.29 -12.38
N GLU A 106 -12.73 25.95 -12.26
CA GLU A 106 -12.10 24.89 -13.06
C GLU A 106 -12.09 23.58 -12.25
N ARG A 107 -12.67 22.50 -12.81
CA ARG A 107 -12.51 21.13 -12.29
C ARG A 107 -11.34 20.48 -13.02
N LEU A 108 -10.32 20.03 -12.28
CA LEU A 108 -9.06 19.51 -12.83
C LEU A 108 -8.78 18.11 -12.28
N LEU A 109 -8.39 17.18 -13.14
CA LEU A 109 -7.70 15.95 -12.74
C LEU A 109 -6.21 16.16 -12.96
N MET A 110 -5.52 16.43 -11.87
CA MET A 110 -4.09 16.72 -11.86
C MET A 110 -3.29 15.42 -11.76
N PRO A 111 -2.26 15.21 -12.60
CA PRO A 111 -1.43 14.04 -12.53
C PRO A 111 -0.39 14.20 -11.41
N PHE A 112 -0.15 13.13 -10.66
CA PHE A 112 0.80 13.04 -9.57
C PHE A 112 1.61 11.74 -9.68
N TRP A 113 2.85 11.83 -9.23
CA TRP A 113 3.69 10.70 -8.92
C TRP A 113 3.59 10.40 -7.43
N LEU A 114 3.13 9.19 -7.10
CA LEU A 114 3.32 8.61 -5.78
C LEU A 114 4.60 7.79 -5.82
N THR A 115 5.54 8.08 -4.92
CA THR A 115 6.79 7.33 -4.78
C THR A 115 6.85 6.63 -3.44
N GLU A 116 7.43 5.45 -3.42
CA GLU A 116 7.91 4.82 -2.20
C GLU A 116 9.43 5.01 -2.12
N THR A 117 9.91 5.45 -0.97
CA THR A 117 11.33 5.63 -0.70
C THR A 117 11.71 5.01 0.63
N SER A 118 12.94 4.53 0.76
CA SER A 118 13.48 4.03 2.01
C SER A 118 14.81 4.72 2.31
N ALA A 119 15.06 4.94 3.60
CA ALA A 119 16.37 5.33 4.09
C ALA A 119 16.86 4.26 5.08
N ALA A 120 17.99 3.64 4.76
CA ALA A 120 18.68 2.69 5.63
C ALA A 120 20.07 3.20 5.98
N GLY A 121 20.70 2.65 7.02
CA GLY A 121 22.05 3.07 7.40
C GLY A 121 22.41 2.74 8.82
N THR A 122 23.49 3.36 9.29
CA THR A 122 24.00 3.20 10.66
C THR A 122 24.32 4.55 11.30
N PHE A 123 24.06 4.66 12.60
CA PHE A 123 24.40 5.84 13.39
C PHE A 123 24.89 5.46 14.79
N LYS A 124 25.70 6.32 15.40
CA LYS A 124 25.96 6.33 16.84
C LYS A 124 25.14 7.46 17.46
N ALA A 125 24.58 7.21 18.64
CA ALA A 125 23.89 8.23 19.41
C ALA A 125 24.51 8.35 20.81
N GLU A 126 24.94 9.56 21.16
CA GLU A 126 25.28 9.92 22.54
C GLU A 126 24.02 10.48 23.19
N LEU A 127 23.68 9.99 24.38
CA LEU A 127 22.47 10.38 25.10
C LEU A 127 22.85 11.10 26.39
N LEU A 128 22.37 12.33 26.55
CA LEU A 128 22.49 13.08 27.80
C LEU A 128 21.39 12.62 28.75
N GLN A 129 21.75 11.75 29.68
CA GLN A 129 20.83 11.21 30.68
C GLN A 129 21.21 11.71 32.08
N HIS A 130 20.22 11.75 32.97
CA HIS A 130 20.47 11.84 34.41
C HIS A 130 21.15 10.54 34.83
N ASP A 131 22.34 10.63 35.44
CA ASP A 131 23.01 9.44 35.99
C ASP A 131 22.10 8.86 37.11
N ARG A 132 22.18 7.55 37.37
CA ARG A 132 21.36 6.88 38.39
C ARG A 132 22.12 6.59 39.69
N THR A 133 23.43 6.82 39.71
CA THR A 133 24.30 6.47 40.83
C THR A 133 24.45 7.59 41.86
N ASN A 134 24.42 8.87 41.45
CA ASN A 134 24.67 10.03 42.33
C ASN A 134 23.42 10.89 42.64
N ILE A 135 22.33 10.26 43.10
CA ILE A 135 20.99 10.88 43.34
C ILE A 135 21.03 12.14 44.25
N THR A 136 22.09 12.33 45.03
CA THR A 136 22.23 13.41 46.01
C THR A 136 22.71 14.75 45.45
N GLN A 137 23.18 14.83 44.19
CA GLN A 137 23.64 16.09 43.59
C GLN A 137 22.55 16.71 42.70
N PRO A 138 22.33 18.05 42.72
CA PRO A 138 21.18 18.64 42.04
C PRO A 138 21.27 18.64 40.51
N HIS A 139 22.46 18.57 39.91
CA HIS A 139 22.67 18.74 38.46
C HIS A 139 23.73 17.76 37.91
N TYR A 140 23.43 16.46 37.83
CA TYR A 140 24.36 15.45 37.35
C TYR A 140 23.84 14.72 36.10
N PHE A 141 24.13 15.32 34.94
CA PHE A 141 23.86 14.74 33.64
C PHE A 141 25.15 14.20 33.02
N THR A 142 25.11 12.98 32.52
CA THR A 142 26.25 12.33 31.84
C THR A 142 25.89 12.03 30.39
N TRP A 143 26.88 12.20 29.51
CA TRP A 143 26.78 11.70 28.14
C TRP A 143 27.12 10.22 28.15
N LEU A 144 26.12 9.40 27.85
CA LEU A 144 26.28 7.96 27.66
C LEU A 144 26.47 7.71 26.17
N GLU A 145 27.60 7.13 25.79
CA GLU A 145 27.80 6.64 24.43
C GLU A 145 26.91 5.42 24.18
N GLY A 146 25.94 5.56 23.28
CA GLY A 146 25.14 4.43 22.82
C GLY A 146 25.91 3.52 21.86
N PRO A 147 25.47 2.26 21.70
CA PRO A 147 25.96 1.37 20.65
C PRO A 147 25.74 1.95 19.24
N ARG A 148 26.34 1.31 18.24
CA ARG A 148 26.01 1.57 16.84
C ARG A 148 24.63 0.98 16.53
N TYR A 149 23.70 1.83 16.14
CA TYR A 149 22.36 1.44 15.71
C TYR A 149 22.32 1.30 14.19
N ALA A 150 21.67 0.25 13.70
CA ALA A 150 21.23 0.15 12.31
C ALA A 150 19.77 0.58 12.20
N PHE A 151 19.39 1.21 11.10
CA PHE A 151 18.00 1.56 10.81
C PHE A 151 17.64 1.24 9.36
N ASN A 152 16.34 1.03 9.14
CA ASN A 152 15.70 1.01 7.83
C ASN A 152 14.30 1.60 8.00
N TYR A 153 14.07 2.77 7.40
CA TYR A 153 12.81 3.48 7.48
C TYR A 153 12.17 3.60 6.08
N PRO A 154 11.06 2.90 5.81
CA PRO A 154 10.24 3.16 4.64
C PRO A 154 9.44 4.46 4.84
N PHE A 155 9.61 5.40 3.91
CA PHE A 155 8.70 6.51 3.69
C PHE A 155 7.66 6.06 2.67
N GLY A 156 6.42 5.86 3.13
CA GLY A 156 5.33 5.44 2.25
C GLY A 156 4.79 6.57 1.38
N GLU A 157 4.00 6.20 0.36
CA GLU A 157 3.34 7.13 -0.57
C GLU A 157 2.40 8.15 0.09
N HIS A 158 1.86 7.82 1.28
CA HIS A 158 0.97 8.69 2.04
C HIS A 158 1.68 9.95 2.58
N MET A 159 3.01 9.99 2.54
CA MET A 159 3.80 11.10 3.10
C MET A 159 3.97 12.24 2.05
N PRO A 160 3.72 13.51 2.39
CA PRO A 160 3.67 14.60 1.40
C PRO A 160 4.96 14.86 0.59
N MET A 161 6.13 14.45 1.08
CA MET A 161 7.39 14.56 0.31
C MET A 161 7.46 13.58 -0.87
N ASN A 162 6.80 12.43 -0.72
CA ASN A 162 6.68 11.35 -1.70
C ASN A 162 5.51 11.54 -2.68
N GLN A 163 4.84 12.69 -2.60
CA GLN A 163 3.75 13.10 -3.49
C GLN A 163 4.23 14.27 -4.34
N VAL A 164 4.47 14.04 -5.63
CA VAL A 164 5.00 15.05 -6.57
C VAL A 164 3.97 15.33 -7.65
N SER A 165 3.64 16.60 -7.92
CA SER A 165 2.84 16.97 -9.09
C SER A 165 3.59 16.56 -10.35
N ALA A 166 2.96 15.80 -11.23
CA ALA A 166 3.53 15.41 -12.51
C ALA A 166 3.27 16.43 -13.63
N SER A 167 2.82 17.65 -13.27
CA SER A 167 2.59 18.75 -14.21
C SER A 167 3.25 20.06 -13.79
N TYR A 168 3.66 20.84 -14.79
CA TYR A 168 4.20 22.21 -14.63
C TYR A 168 3.10 23.31 -14.66
N ARG A 169 1.82 22.96 -14.45
CA ARG A 169 0.69 23.91 -14.55
C ARG A 169 0.51 24.77 -13.30
N GLU A 170 0.63 24.17 -12.12
CA GLU A 170 0.35 24.83 -10.84
C GLU A 170 1.55 24.66 -9.88
N PRO A 171 1.78 25.61 -8.95
CA PRO A 171 2.92 25.57 -8.05
C PRO A 171 2.86 24.36 -7.10
N LEU A 172 4.01 23.67 -7.03
CA LEU A 172 4.17 22.38 -6.37
C LEU A 172 3.82 22.40 -4.87
N GLU A 173 4.17 23.48 -4.17
CA GLU A 173 3.94 23.57 -2.73
C GLU A 173 2.46 23.82 -2.40
N ALA A 174 1.77 24.67 -3.18
CA ALA A 174 0.33 24.89 -3.03
C ALA A 174 -0.46 23.59 -3.22
N LEU A 175 -0.08 22.78 -4.22
CA LEU A 175 -0.62 21.44 -4.45
C LEU A 175 -0.35 20.48 -3.28
N GLN A 176 0.88 20.43 -2.75
CA GLN A 176 1.19 19.61 -1.57
C GLN A 176 0.35 20.03 -0.35
N ARG A 177 0.20 21.34 -0.10
CA ARG A 177 -0.62 21.86 0.99
C ARG A 177 -2.08 21.39 0.88
N CYS A 178 -2.62 21.21 -0.34
CA CYS A 178 -3.97 20.64 -0.56
C CYS A 178 -4.07 19.17 -0.11
N LEU A 179 -2.98 18.40 -0.23
CA LEU A 179 -2.92 16.98 0.11
C LEU A 179 -2.45 16.69 1.54
N THR A 180 -1.85 17.67 2.24
CA THR A 180 -1.39 17.48 3.63
C THR A 180 -2.53 17.02 4.56
N GLY A 181 -2.36 15.86 5.19
CA GLY A 181 -3.37 15.22 6.04
C GLY A 181 -4.35 14.32 5.30
N THR A 182 -4.22 14.16 3.98
CA THR A 182 -5.04 13.23 3.18
C THR A 182 -4.30 11.91 2.99
N HIS A 183 -4.95 10.77 3.24
CA HIS A 183 -4.35 9.45 3.05
C HIS A 183 -4.62 8.95 1.62
N VAL A 184 -3.93 9.57 0.64
CA VAL A 184 -4.09 9.31 -0.80
C VAL A 184 -4.16 7.81 -1.15
N PRO A 185 -3.29 6.91 -0.64
CA PRO A 185 -3.25 5.51 -1.08
C PRO A 185 -4.52 4.69 -0.80
N SER A 186 -5.34 5.07 0.20
CA SER A 186 -6.57 4.33 0.54
C SER A 186 -7.82 4.82 -0.21
N MET A 187 -7.69 5.85 -1.04
CA MET A 187 -8.78 6.41 -1.86
C MET A 187 -8.61 6.10 -3.35
N LEU A 188 -7.59 5.32 -3.71
CA LEU A 188 -7.25 5.02 -5.11
C LEU A 188 -8.23 4.02 -5.72
N LEU A 189 -8.90 4.47 -6.78
CA LEU A 189 -9.66 3.65 -7.71
C LEU A 189 -8.78 3.25 -8.90
N SER A 190 -9.16 2.18 -9.59
CA SER A 190 -8.60 1.89 -10.91
C SER A 190 -8.98 3.00 -11.90
N ARG A 191 -8.19 3.18 -12.96
CA ARG A 191 -8.53 4.11 -14.06
C ARG A 191 -9.93 3.86 -14.64
N PHE A 192 -10.35 2.61 -14.81
CA PHE A 192 -11.65 2.29 -15.40
C PHE A 192 -12.82 2.70 -14.51
N GLU A 193 -12.75 2.40 -13.21
CA GLU A 193 -13.75 2.84 -12.23
C GLU A 193 -13.79 4.37 -12.15
N LEU A 194 -12.61 5.02 -12.15
CA LEU A 194 -12.53 6.47 -12.22
C LEU A 194 -13.22 7.03 -13.47
N LEU A 195 -12.94 6.51 -14.67
CA LEU A 195 -13.57 6.97 -15.90
C LEU A 195 -15.09 6.79 -15.86
N GLN A 196 -15.59 5.67 -15.34
CA GLN A 196 -17.03 5.45 -15.15
C GLN A 196 -17.67 6.46 -14.17
N GLU A 197 -16.98 6.82 -13.08
CA GLU A 197 -17.46 7.88 -12.18
C GLU A 197 -17.46 9.26 -12.88
N LEU A 198 -16.46 9.56 -13.70
CA LEU A 198 -16.40 10.81 -14.45
C LEU A 198 -17.45 10.92 -15.56
N GLU A 199 -17.85 9.81 -16.17
CA GLU A 199 -18.92 9.77 -17.16
C GLU A 199 -20.30 10.10 -16.56
N LYS A 200 -20.52 9.74 -15.29
CA LYS A 200 -21.74 10.06 -14.52
C LYS A 200 -21.83 11.54 -14.13
N MET A 201 -20.72 12.30 -14.17
CA MET A 201 -20.71 13.70 -13.77
C MET A 201 -21.27 14.61 -14.87
N GLU A 202 -22.24 15.47 -14.53
CA GLU A 202 -22.81 16.49 -15.43
C GLU A 202 -21.75 17.40 -16.08
N ARG A 203 -20.73 17.78 -15.31
CA ARG A 203 -19.59 18.61 -15.76
C ARG A 203 -18.30 17.82 -15.58
N ARG A 204 -17.77 17.31 -16.70
CA ARG A 204 -16.53 16.53 -16.72
C ARG A 204 -15.32 17.42 -16.39
N PRO A 205 -14.35 16.94 -15.58
CA PRO A 205 -13.13 17.68 -15.30
C PRO A 205 -12.17 17.68 -16.50
N THR A 206 -11.32 18.71 -16.56
CA THR A 206 -10.19 18.74 -17.50
C THR A 206 -9.09 17.80 -16.99
N ILE A 207 -8.80 16.75 -17.75
CA ILE A 207 -7.69 15.83 -17.46
C ILE A 207 -6.39 16.49 -17.92
N ILE A 208 -5.42 16.62 -17.01
CA ILE A 208 -4.12 17.23 -17.31
C ILE A 208 -3.10 16.11 -17.57
N PRO A 209 -2.36 16.14 -18.69
CA PRO A 209 -1.42 15.09 -19.03
C PRO A 209 -0.18 15.12 -18.14
N PHE A 210 0.45 13.96 -17.96
CA PHE A 210 1.78 13.85 -17.36
C PHE A 210 2.80 14.56 -18.25
N THR A 211 3.32 15.70 -17.77
CA THR A 211 4.39 16.46 -18.47
C THR A 211 5.76 16.27 -17.82
N MET A 212 5.80 15.81 -16.57
CA MET A 212 7.02 15.55 -15.80
C MET A 212 7.32 14.05 -15.80
N SER A 213 8.55 13.69 -16.17
CA SER A 213 9.05 12.31 -16.13
C SER A 213 9.23 11.78 -14.71
N THR A 214 9.31 10.45 -14.61
CA THR A 214 9.67 9.75 -13.37
C THR A 214 11.05 10.16 -12.85
N ILE A 215 12.02 10.39 -13.73
CA ILE A 215 13.38 10.84 -13.38
C ILE A 215 13.34 12.23 -12.73
N THR A 216 12.58 13.17 -13.32
CA THR A 216 12.40 14.51 -12.75
C THR A 216 11.68 14.44 -11.41
N ALA A 217 10.62 13.63 -11.30
CA ALA A 217 9.89 13.44 -10.05
C ALA A 217 10.81 12.89 -8.93
N LEU A 218 11.62 11.88 -9.23
CA LEU A 218 12.61 11.34 -8.28
C LEU A 218 13.65 12.40 -7.88
N SER A 219 14.09 13.28 -8.79
CA SER A 219 14.99 14.42 -8.45
C SER A 219 14.33 15.48 -7.55
N VAL A 220 13.00 15.55 -7.53
CA VAL A 220 12.23 16.40 -6.61
C VAL A 220 12.10 15.71 -5.25
N VAL A 221 11.83 14.41 -5.20
CA VAL A 221 11.80 13.61 -3.95
C VAL A 221 13.17 13.61 -3.26
N GLU A 222 14.25 13.39 -4.02
CA GLU A 222 15.64 13.41 -3.55
C GLU A 222 16.01 14.72 -2.82
N ARG A 223 15.49 15.87 -3.26
CA ARG A 223 15.70 17.16 -2.58
C ARG A 223 14.83 17.37 -1.34
N ARG A 224 13.73 16.63 -1.21
CA ARG A 224 12.77 16.73 -0.10
C ARG A 224 13.08 15.76 1.04
N VAL A 225 13.38 14.51 0.70
CA VAL A 225 13.86 13.51 1.67
C VAL A 225 15.34 13.78 1.86
N ASN A 226 15.64 14.75 2.74
CA ASN A 226 17.00 15.13 3.05
C ASN A 226 17.46 14.50 4.38
N ARG A 227 18.77 14.59 4.65
CA ARG A 227 19.38 14.13 5.90
C ARG A 227 18.69 14.66 7.16
N ARG A 228 18.09 15.86 7.14
CA ARG A 228 17.35 16.42 8.30
C ARG A 228 16.08 15.63 8.58
N VAL A 229 15.29 15.28 7.56
CA VAL A 229 14.08 14.45 7.72
C VAL A 229 14.40 13.08 8.31
N VAL A 230 15.54 12.49 7.91
CA VAL A 230 16.02 11.21 8.45
C VAL A 230 16.48 11.38 9.92
N LEU A 231 17.27 12.42 10.23
CA LEU A 231 17.71 12.72 11.61
C LEU A 231 16.52 13.00 12.54
N ASP A 232 15.55 13.82 12.11
CA ASP A 232 14.32 14.10 12.85
C ASP A 232 13.48 12.83 13.08
N ARG A 233 13.62 11.81 12.23
CA ARG A 233 12.99 10.50 12.46
C ARG A 233 13.80 9.65 13.45
N ILE A 234 15.12 9.57 13.28
CA ILE A 234 16.02 8.86 14.20
C ILE A 234 15.84 9.38 15.63
N ASP A 235 15.85 10.70 15.85
CA ASP A 235 15.66 11.27 17.19
C ASP A 235 14.27 10.94 17.78
N ARG A 236 13.21 10.97 16.97
CA ARG A 236 11.87 10.57 17.42
C ARG A 236 11.78 9.09 17.78
N GLU A 237 12.49 8.20 17.10
CA GLU A 237 12.54 6.78 17.48
C GLU A 237 13.42 6.56 18.72
N LEU A 238 14.59 7.23 18.81
CA LEU A 238 15.44 7.18 20.00
C LEU A 238 14.67 7.56 21.27
N ARG A 239 13.87 8.63 21.23
CA ARG A 239 12.99 9.04 22.35
C ARG A 239 12.00 7.96 22.78
N LYS A 240 11.53 7.09 21.86
CA LYS A 240 10.67 5.95 22.21
C LYS A 240 11.46 4.80 22.83
N PHE A 241 12.63 4.48 22.28
CA PHE A 241 13.43 3.34 22.74
C PHE A 241 14.15 3.59 24.08
N HIS A 242 14.70 4.78 24.29
CA HIS A 242 15.48 5.10 25.49
C HIS A 242 14.71 5.89 26.55
N GLY A 243 13.49 6.34 26.24
CA GLY A 243 12.67 7.12 27.15
C GLY A 243 13.27 8.50 27.47
N SER A 244 13.34 8.85 28.76
CA SER A 244 13.73 10.18 29.22
C SER A 244 15.26 10.42 29.17
N PHE A 245 15.74 10.91 28.03
CA PHE A 245 16.99 11.67 27.91
C PHE A 245 16.69 13.14 27.62
N LEU A 246 17.57 14.05 28.03
CA LEU A 246 17.40 15.50 27.80
C LEU A 246 17.79 15.92 26.39
N LYS A 247 18.86 15.33 25.87
CA LYS A 247 19.43 15.68 24.56
C LYS A 247 20.10 14.45 23.95
N SER A 248 19.95 14.29 22.65
CA SER A 248 20.70 13.35 21.83
C SER A 248 21.76 14.11 21.02
N ASN A 249 22.87 13.45 20.74
CA ASN A 249 23.81 13.84 19.70
C ASN A 249 23.97 12.64 18.75
N VAL A 250 23.51 12.78 17.51
CA VAL A 250 23.39 11.68 16.55
C VAL A 250 24.41 11.86 15.43
N SER A 251 25.40 10.96 15.38
CA SER A 251 26.40 10.88 14.31
C SER A 251 26.06 9.73 13.36
N VAL A 252 25.48 10.08 12.21
CA VAL A 252 25.21 9.11 11.12
C VAL A 252 26.53 8.71 10.48
N THR A 253 26.84 7.41 10.54
CA THR A 253 28.07 6.79 9.99
C THR A 253 27.86 6.33 8.55
N SER A 254 26.68 5.78 8.23
CA SER A 254 26.24 5.53 6.86
C SER A 254 24.77 5.88 6.70
N LEU A 255 24.42 6.39 5.51
CA LEU A 255 23.05 6.60 5.04
C LEU A 255 22.99 6.00 3.63
N HIS A 256 21.87 5.39 3.27
CA HIS A 256 21.60 4.90 1.93
C HIS A 256 20.14 5.19 1.64
N MET A 257 19.86 5.84 0.53
CA MET A 257 18.52 6.25 0.15
C MET A 257 18.14 5.61 -1.17
N MET A 258 17.02 4.89 -1.18
CA MET A 258 16.55 4.15 -2.34
C MET A 258 15.10 4.53 -2.63
N ALA A 259 14.76 4.66 -3.91
CA ALA A 259 13.36 4.69 -4.32
C ALA A 259 12.95 3.25 -4.70
N THR A 260 11.97 2.70 -3.99
CA THR A 260 11.52 1.31 -4.19
C THR A 260 10.48 1.22 -5.30
N GLY A 261 9.58 2.21 -5.38
CA GLY A 261 8.50 2.22 -6.36
C GLY A 261 8.06 3.62 -6.76
N ILE A 262 7.45 3.72 -7.94
CA ILE A 262 6.77 4.93 -8.42
C ILE A 262 5.53 4.54 -9.25
N ARG A 263 4.39 5.20 -8.99
CA ARG A 263 3.14 5.00 -9.76
C ARG A 263 2.43 6.30 -10.15
N PRO A 264 1.79 6.35 -11.33
CA PRO A 264 1.01 7.49 -11.80
C PRO A 264 -0.40 7.49 -11.19
N VAL A 265 -0.82 8.64 -10.67
CA VAL A 265 -2.13 8.85 -10.03
C VAL A 265 -2.76 10.16 -10.48
N PHE A 266 -4.06 10.17 -10.76
CA PHE A 266 -4.84 11.40 -10.97
C PHE A 266 -5.55 11.83 -9.68
N LEU A 267 -5.32 13.08 -9.25
CA LEU A 267 -5.94 13.65 -8.06
C LEU A 267 -6.96 14.74 -8.45
N PRO A 268 -8.18 14.71 -7.89
CA PRO A 268 -9.23 15.68 -8.17
C PRO A 268 -8.91 16.99 -7.46
N LEU A 269 -8.92 18.09 -8.19
CA LEU A 269 -8.66 19.43 -7.70
C LEU A 269 -9.65 20.42 -8.34
N PHE A 270 -10.13 21.36 -7.53
CA PHE A 270 -10.82 22.54 -8.02
C PHE A 270 -9.87 23.73 -7.98
N LYS A 271 -9.93 24.57 -9.01
CA LYS A 271 -9.27 25.87 -9.03
C LYS A 271 -10.34 26.94 -9.19
N LEU A 272 -10.53 27.74 -8.15
CA LEU A 272 -11.49 28.85 -8.14
C LEU A 272 -10.75 30.17 -8.28
N SER A 273 -11.33 31.09 -9.04
CA SER A 273 -10.92 32.49 -9.10
C SER A 273 -11.92 33.29 -8.26
N VAL A 274 -11.48 33.87 -7.15
CA VAL A 274 -12.38 34.42 -6.13
C VAL A 274 -11.99 35.84 -5.68
N SER A 275 -12.97 36.74 -5.61
CA SER A 275 -12.88 38.07 -4.98
C SER A 275 -13.67 38.10 -3.67
N THR A 276 -13.36 39.04 -2.79
CA THR A 276 -14.15 39.27 -1.56
C THR A 276 -14.75 40.67 -1.61
N ALA A 277 -15.80 40.94 -0.84
CA ALA A 277 -16.33 42.30 -0.70
C ALA A 277 -15.29 43.35 -0.23
N SER A 278 -14.13 42.91 0.28
CA SER A 278 -13.01 43.78 0.65
C SER A 278 -11.94 43.98 -0.44
N HIS A 279 -11.97 43.20 -1.53
CA HIS A 279 -10.99 43.19 -2.64
C HIS A 279 -11.65 42.78 -3.95
N SER A 280 -11.81 43.71 -4.88
CA SER A 280 -12.37 43.45 -6.22
C SER A 280 -11.49 42.60 -7.12
N THR A 281 -10.18 42.53 -6.87
CA THR A 281 -9.26 41.75 -7.71
C THR A 281 -9.32 40.27 -7.36
N PRO A 282 -9.64 39.37 -8.31
CA PRO A 282 -9.73 37.95 -8.03
C PRO A 282 -8.36 37.34 -7.73
N VAL A 283 -8.37 36.27 -6.93
CA VAL A 283 -7.19 35.55 -6.46
C VAL A 283 -7.46 34.04 -6.56
N PRO A 284 -6.49 33.20 -6.97
CA PRO A 284 -6.71 31.77 -7.05
C PRO A 284 -6.83 31.12 -5.67
N ALA A 285 -7.81 30.23 -5.54
CA ALA A 285 -7.92 29.24 -4.47
C ALA A 285 -7.90 27.84 -5.08
N LEU A 286 -7.07 26.95 -4.54
CA LEU A 286 -7.02 25.54 -4.89
C LEU A 286 -7.73 24.72 -3.81
N ILE A 287 -8.55 23.74 -4.21
CA ILE A 287 -9.30 22.89 -3.27
C ILE A 287 -9.15 21.44 -3.67
N CYS A 288 -8.69 20.57 -2.76
CA CYS A 288 -8.66 19.12 -2.99
C CYS A 288 -10.10 18.60 -3.19
N GLY A 289 -10.42 18.01 -4.34
CA GLY A 289 -11.77 17.50 -4.64
C GLY A 289 -12.16 16.22 -3.90
N ALA A 290 -11.21 15.55 -3.24
CA ALA A 290 -11.46 14.37 -2.42
C ALA A 290 -11.82 14.72 -0.96
N THR A 291 -11.27 15.82 -0.41
CA THR A 291 -11.47 16.19 1.01
C THR A 291 -12.09 17.57 1.22
N GLY A 292 -12.06 18.42 0.21
CA GLY A 292 -12.50 19.82 0.28
C GLY A 292 -11.50 20.75 0.99
N LYS A 293 -10.25 20.30 1.23
CA LYS A 293 -9.22 21.14 1.84
C LYS A 293 -8.84 22.30 0.91
N VAL A 294 -9.09 23.54 1.38
CA VAL A 294 -8.81 24.79 0.67
C VAL A 294 -7.38 25.26 0.94
N VAL A 295 -6.70 25.72 -0.11
CA VAL A 295 -5.41 26.40 -0.08
C VAL A 295 -5.51 27.66 -0.93
N GLY A 296 -5.39 28.81 -0.27
CA GLY A 296 -5.44 30.12 -0.92
C GLY A 296 -5.09 31.23 0.08
N PRO A 297 -4.64 32.40 -0.39
CA PRO A 297 -4.21 33.49 0.48
C PRO A 297 -5.41 34.16 1.15
N VAL A 298 -5.39 34.19 2.48
CA VAL A 298 -6.41 34.88 3.28
C VAL A 298 -6.07 36.37 3.37
N LEU A 299 -6.49 37.15 2.37
CA LEU A 299 -6.17 38.58 2.24
C LEU A 299 -7.05 39.51 3.11
N HIS A 300 -8.13 38.99 3.72
CA HIS A 300 -8.93 39.79 4.64
C HIS A 300 -8.14 40.12 5.91
N ILE A 301 -8.42 41.27 6.50
CA ILE A 301 -7.86 41.69 7.80
C ILE A 301 -9.01 41.87 8.77
N GLN A 302 -8.99 41.16 9.89
CA GLN A 302 -9.98 41.31 10.96
C GLN A 302 -10.12 42.79 11.36
N ARG A 303 -11.36 43.27 11.51
CA ARG A 303 -11.67 44.70 11.77
C ARG A 303 -10.83 45.29 12.92
N ARG A 304 -10.67 44.56 14.04
CA ARG A 304 -9.84 44.98 15.19
C ARG A 304 -8.37 45.22 14.82
N ARG A 305 -7.76 44.32 14.04
CA ARG A 305 -6.36 44.48 13.56
C ARG A 305 -6.23 45.63 12.56
N ARG A 306 -7.22 45.83 11.67
CA ARG A 306 -7.24 46.97 10.74
C ARG A 306 -7.33 48.30 11.48
N LEU A 307 -8.21 48.40 12.49
CA LEU A 307 -8.34 49.58 13.36
C LEU A 307 -7.06 49.87 14.15
N GLY A 308 -6.46 48.86 14.78
CA GLY A 308 -5.19 49.03 15.52
C GLY A 308 -4.03 49.50 14.63
N LEU A 309 -3.91 48.95 13.42
CA LEU A 309 -2.91 49.39 12.43
C LEU A 309 -3.16 50.81 11.93
N ALA A 310 -4.42 51.16 11.64
CA ALA A 310 -4.80 52.50 11.22
C ALA A 310 -4.50 53.55 12.31
N ALA A 311 -4.83 53.24 13.56
CA ALA A 311 -4.51 54.09 14.70
C ALA A 311 -3.00 54.25 14.91
N ALA A 312 -2.23 53.15 14.85
CA ALA A 312 -0.77 53.21 14.97
C ALA A 312 -0.12 54.02 13.85
N ALA A 313 -0.58 53.88 12.60
CA ALA A 313 -0.08 54.64 11.47
C ALA A 313 -0.43 56.14 11.56
N ALA A 314 -1.65 56.48 12.02
CA ALA A 314 -2.08 57.85 12.27
C ALA A 314 -1.27 58.50 13.42
N VAL A 315 -1.06 57.80 14.53
CA VAL A 315 -0.25 58.30 15.67
C VAL A 315 1.20 58.50 15.25
N ALA A 316 1.80 57.56 14.53
CA ALA A 316 3.18 57.68 14.07
C ALA A 316 3.39 58.86 13.10
N THR A 317 2.44 59.12 12.20
CA THR A 317 2.50 60.28 11.29
C THR A 317 2.24 61.59 12.00
N LEU A 318 1.33 61.63 12.98
CA LEU A 318 1.09 62.82 13.80
C LEU A 318 2.36 63.18 14.60
N ILE A 319 2.99 62.21 15.27
CA ILE A 319 4.25 62.42 16.00
C ILE A 319 5.38 62.89 15.06
N GLY A 320 5.49 62.30 13.86
CA GLY A 320 6.53 62.65 12.90
C GLY A 320 6.37 64.03 12.24
N LEU A 321 5.13 64.49 12.05
CA LEU A 321 4.83 65.78 11.39
C LEU A 321 4.58 66.94 12.35
N ALA A 322 4.27 66.67 13.63
CA ALA A 322 4.05 67.69 14.66
C ALA A 322 5.16 68.76 14.80
N PRO A 323 6.47 68.45 14.66
CA PRO A 323 7.51 69.48 14.73
C PRO A 323 7.77 70.20 13.40
N LEU A 324 7.08 69.86 12.31
CA LEU A 324 7.40 70.30 10.95
C LEU A 324 6.27 71.09 10.26
N VAL A 325 5.00 70.90 10.68
CA VAL A 325 3.83 71.45 9.98
C VAL A 325 2.76 71.88 10.97
N GLU A 326 1.88 72.80 10.56
CA GLU A 326 0.75 73.24 11.37
C GLU A 326 -0.16 72.08 11.82
N PRO A 327 -0.77 72.15 13.02
CA PRO A 327 -1.60 71.07 13.58
C PRO A 327 -2.74 70.60 12.66
N GLY A 328 -3.34 71.51 11.88
CA GLY A 328 -4.40 71.17 10.92
C GLY A 328 -3.91 70.29 9.78
N VAL A 329 -2.69 70.53 9.27
CA VAL A 329 -2.09 69.73 8.20
C VAL A 329 -1.60 68.38 8.74
N ALA A 330 -0.96 68.38 9.92
CA ALA A 330 -0.49 67.15 10.56
C ALA A 330 -1.64 66.19 10.91
N THR A 331 -2.78 66.69 11.39
CA THR A 331 -3.97 65.87 11.68
C THR A 331 -4.65 65.35 10.41
N ALA A 332 -4.75 66.16 9.34
CA ALA A 332 -5.26 65.70 8.06
C ALA A 332 -4.39 64.58 7.45
N ALA A 333 -3.06 64.73 7.51
CA ALA A 333 -2.10 63.71 7.06
C ALA A 333 -2.16 62.42 7.91
N ALA A 334 -2.40 62.54 9.22
CA ALA A 334 -2.56 61.39 10.10
C ALA A 334 -3.82 60.57 9.76
N LEU A 335 -4.95 61.23 9.51
CA LEU A 335 -6.20 60.58 9.13
C LEU A 335 -6.08 59.87 7.76
N SER A 336 -5.51 60.52 6.76
CA SER A 336 -5.32 59.93 5.43
C SER A 336 -4.34 58.75 5.45
N THR A 337 -3.29 58.81 6.27
CA THR A 337 -2.35 57.69 6.46
C THR A 337 -3.01 56.53 7.22
N GLY A 338 -3.82 56.82 8.25
CA GLY A 338 -4.59 55.82 8.97
C GLY A 338 -5.51 55.02 8.04
N VAL A 339 -6.28 55.69 7.18
CA VAL A 339 -7.20 55.04 6.23
C VAL A 339 -6.44 54.25 5.15
N SER A 340 -5.39 54.82 4.56
CA SER A 340 -4.62 54.17 3.48
C SER A 340 -3.76 53.00 3.95
N SER A 341 -3.29 52.99 5.22
CA SER A 341 -2.47 51.91 5.79
C SER A 341 -3.04 50.50 5.59
N GLY A 342 -4.36 50.36 5.69
CA GLY A 342 -5.05 49.08 5.49
C GLY A 342 -4.96 48.58 4.05
N VAL A 343 -5.13 49.49 3.08
CA VAL A 343 -5.04 49.19 1.64
C VAL A 343 -3.59 48.84 1.27
N VAL A 344 -2.63 49.62 1.77
CA VAL A 344 -1.20 49.38 1.56
C VAL A 344 -0.78 48.00 2.11
N LEU A 345 -1.19 47.64 3.33
CA LEU A 345 -0.86 46.33 3.89
C LEU A 345 -1.48 45.17 3.10
N GLN A 346 -2.69 45.35 2.57
CA GLN A 346 -3.34 44.35 1.72
C GLN A 346 -2.63 44.20 0.37
N ALA A 347 -2.22 45.31 -0.25
CA ALA A 347 -1.40 45.31 -1.45
C ALA A 347 -0.04 44.63 -1.22
N VAL A 348 0.64 44.91 -0.10
CA VAL A 348 1.91 44.25 0.29
C VAL A 348 1.72 42.74 0.50
N ARG A 349 0.65 42.31 1.19
CA ARG A 349 0.34 40.87 1.35
C ARG A 349 0.10 40.19 0.02
N ARG A 350 -0.64 40.82 -0.89
CA ARG A 350 -0.90 40.31 -2.25
C ARG A 350 0.39 40.25 -3.07
N MET A 351 1.24 41.28 -3.01
CA MET A 351 2.53 41.30 -3.71
C MET A 351 3.46 40.20 -3.21
N ARG A 352 3.53 39.95 -1.89
CA ARG A 352 4.28 38.84 -1.31
C ARG A 352 3.79 37.49 -1.81
N TYR A 353 2.48 37.23 -1.74
CA TYR A 353 1.89 36.00 -2.25
C TYR A 353 2.17 35.77 -3.75
N VAL A 354 1.97 36.79 -4.59
CA VAL A 354 2.25 36.68 -6.04
C VAL A 354 3.75 36.44 -6.29
N ARG A 355 4.64 37.08 -5.53
CA ARG A 355 6.09 36.87 -5.60
C ARG A 355 6.48 35.45 -5.18
N GLU A 356 5.94 34.93 -4.08
CA GLU A 356 6.17 33.57 -3.58
C GLU A 356 5.75 32.55 -4.64
N GLN A 357 4.53 32.66 -5.18
CA GLN A 357 4.03 31.77 -6.23
C GLN A 357 4.83 31.88 -7.54
N ALA A 358 5.29 33.08 -7.92
CA ALA A 358 6.17 33.26 -9.07
C ALA A 358 7.55 32.62 -8.86
N GLN A 359 8.10 32.69 -7.64
CA GLN A 359 9.37 32.05 -7.27
C GLN A 359 9.26 30.52 -7.26
N GLU A 360 8.21 29.96 -6.64
CA GLU A 360 7.89 28.52 -6.68
C GLU A 360 7.76 28.02 -8.12
N MET A 361 7.02 28.77 -8.96
CA MET A 361 6.81 28.41 -10.37
C MET A 361 8.09 28.52 -11.20
N ALA A 362 8.94 29.51 -10.94
CA ALA A 362 10.24 29.63 -11.59
C ALA A 362 11.17 28.44 -11.22
N GLN A 363 11.23 28.07 -9.94
CA GLN A 363 11.99 26.90 -9.48
C GLN A 363 11.47 25.58 -10.07
N LEU A 364 10.15 25.44 -10.22
CA LEU A 364 9.57 24.26 -10.84
C LEU A 364 9.91 24.19 -12.34
N LYS A 365 9.86 25.32 -13.05
CA LYS A 365 10.22 25.41 -14.48
C LYS A 365 11.70 25.19 -14.73
N THR A 366 12.62 25.72 -13.92
CA THR A 366 14.06 25.46 -14.10
C THR A 366 14.39 23.97 -13.95
N VAL A 367 13.72 23.26 -13.04
CA VAL A 367 13.83 21.80 -12.89
C VAL A 367 13.34 21.05 -14.12
N GLY A 368 12.25 21.50 -14.76
CA GLY A 368 11.79 20.94 -16.04
C GLY A 368 12.74 21.23 -17.20
N VAL A 369 13.33 22.43 -17.26
CA VAL A 369 14.33 22.78 -18.29
C VAL A 369 15.59 21.89 -18.16
N LEU A 370 16.06 21.63 -16.93
CA LEU A 370 17.22 20.77 -16.68
C LEU A 370 16.99 19.31 -17.11
N ASN A 371 15.75 18.82 -17.05
CA ASN A 371 15.39 17.44 -17.38
C ASN A 371 14.56 17.32 -18.67
N LEU A 372 14.55 18.35 -19.53
CA LEU A 372 13.64 18.46 -20.67
C LEU A 372 13.64 17.23 -21.59
N VAL A 373 14.81 16.60 -21.80
CA VAL A 373 14.93 15.36 -22.59
C VAL A 373 14.17 14.22 -21.92
N ALA A 374 14.38 14.00 -20.62
CA ALA A 374 13.67 12.98 -19.85
C ALA A 374 12.16 13.24 -19.80
N ASP A 375 11.75 14.51 -19.63
CA ASP A 375 10.34 14.92 -19.63
C ASP A 375 9.68 14.76 -21.01
N SER A 376 10.42 14.98 -22.10
CA SER A 376 9.93 14.73 -23.46
C SER A 376 9.67 13.24 -23.72
N ALA A 377 10.54 12.36 -23.20
CA ALA A 377 10.39 10.90 -23.20
C ALA A 377 9.68 10.37 -21.93
N GLY A 378 9.00 11.25 -21.19
CA GLY A 378 8.33 10.92 -19.94
C GLY A 378 7.15 9.96 -20.12
N TYR A 379 6.57 9.52 -19.02
CA TYR A 379 5.38 8.66 -19.05
C TYR A 379 4.25 9.32 -19.84
N ARG A 380 3.95 8.72 -20.99
CA ARG A 380 2.80 9.05 -21.83
C ARG A 380 1.98 7.78 -21.96
N TRP A 381 0.69 7.93 -21.71
CA TRP A 381 -0.25 6.84 -21.86
C TRP A 381 -0.35 6.42 -23.35
N THR A 382 -0.24 5.12 -23.63
CA THR A 382 -0.46 4.54 -24.97
C THR A 382 -1.77 3.75 -25.03
N PRO A 383 -2.50 3.75 -26.17
CA PRO A 383 -3.74 2.98 -26.31
C PRO A 383 -3.57 1.49 -26.04
N GLU A 384 -2.45 0.89 -26.47
CA GLU A 384 -2.13 -0.53 -26.23
C GLU A 384 -2.07 -0.89 -24.74
N GLU A 385 -1.57 0.01 -23.88
CA GLU A 385 -1.57 -0.20 -22.43
C GLU A 385 -2.99 -0.15 -21.86
N GLU A 386 -3.90 0.66 -22.41
CA GLU A 386 -5.32 0.67 -21.99
C GLU A 386 -6.04 -0.61 -22.40
N GLU A 387 -5.84 -1.12 -23.61
CA GLU A 387 -6.44 -2.40 -24.04
C GLU A 387 -5.97 -3.56 -23.16
N LYS A 388 -4.69 -3.58 -22.82
CA LYS A 388 -4.10 -4.58 -21.92
C LYS A 388 -4.66 -4.48 -20.50
N GLU A 389 -4.72 -3.28 -19.93
CA GLU A 389 -5.30 -3.06 -18.61
C GLU A 389 -6.81 -3.41 -18.58
N ALA A 390 -7.55 -3.08 -19.64
CA ALA A 390 -8.97 -3.42 -19.77
C ALA A 390 -9.19 -4.93 -19.86
N TYR A 391 -8.31 -5.64 -20.58
CA TYR A 391 -8.32 -7.11 -20.63
C TYR A 391 -8.00 -7.73 -19.28
N GLU A 392 -6.93 -7.28 -18.61
CA GLU A 392 -6.54 -7.74 -17.27
C GLU A 392 -7.68 -7.53 -16.25
N TYR A 393 -8.30 -6.35 -16.22
CA TYR A 393 -9.43 -6.05 -15.34
C TYR A 393 -10.65 -6.94 -15.62
N ARG A 394 -11.01 -7.15 -16.90
CA ARG A 394 -12.10 -8.07 -17.29
C ARG A 394 -11.81 -9.51 -16.88
N GLU A 395 -10.55 -9.96 -16.98
CA GLU A 395 -10.14 -11.29 -16.53
C GLU A 395 -10.13 -11.41 -15.00
N GLU A 396 -9.72 -10.38 -14.26
CA GLU A 396 -9.84 -10.35 -12.79
C GLU A 396 -11.30 -10.46 -12.33
N LEU A 397 -12.21 -9.70 -12.96
CA LEU A 397 -13.64 -9.73 -12.65
C LEU A 397 -14.26 -11.10 -12.96
N ARG A 398 -13.85 -11.74 -14.08
CA ARG A 398 -14.20 -13.14 -14.40
C ARG A 398 -13.64 -14.14 -13.38
N ARG A 399 -12.41 -13.95 -12.89
CA ARG A 399 -11.80 -14.81 -11.86
C ARG A 399 -12.53 -14.67 -10.52
N GLN A 400 -12.91 -13.46 -10.13
CA GLN A 400 -13.71 -13.21 -8.93
C GLN A 400 -15.10 -13.85 -9.03
N ALA A 401 -15.80 -13.70 -10.15
CA ALA A 401 -17.07 -14.39 -10.40
C ALA A 401 -16.93 -15.91 -10.27
N ARG A 402 -15.98 -16.52 -10.99
CA ARG A 402 -15.68 -17.97 -10.87
C ARG A 402 -15.31 -18.40 -9.45
N ALA A 403 -14.63 -17.55 -8.68
CA ALA A 403 -14.27 -17.84 -7.29
C ALA A 403 -15.50 -17.79 -6.36
N ARG A 404 -16.41 -16.82 -6.56
CA ARG A 404 -17.69 -16.72 -5.86
C ARG A 404 -18.57 -17.92 -6.18
N ASP A 405 -18.74 -18.25 -7.45
CA ASP A 405 -19.60 -19.36 -7.88
C ASP A 405 -19.09 -20.71 -7.31
N ARG A 406 -17.76 -20.92 -7.27
CA ARG A 406 -17.12 -22.07 -6.57
C ARG A 406 -17.34 -22.05 -5.06
N PHE A 407 -17.36 -20.88 -4.43
CA PHE A 407 -17.66 -20.75 -3.00
C PHE A 407 -19.14 -21.09 -2.71
N GLU A 408 -20.07 -20.56 -3.51
CA GLU A 408 -21.49 -20.91 -3.43
C GLU A 408 -21.73 -22.41 -3.65
N GLN A 409 -21.04 -23.05 -4.60
CA GLN A 409 -21.10 -24.50 -4.79
C GLN A 409 -20.66 -25.25 -3.53
N ARG A 410 -19.54 -24.89 -2.92
CA ARG A 410 -19.09 -25.52 -1.65
C ARG A 410 -20.11 -25.33 -0.53
N VAL A 411 -20.68 -24.14 -0.37
CA VAL A 411 -21.72 -23.87 0.64
C VAL A 411 -22.99 -24.68 0.37
N LYS A 412 -23.40 -24.83 -0.90
CA LYS A 412 -24.54 -25.68 -1.29
C LYS A 412 -24.27 -27.17 -1.03
N GLU A 413 -23.06 -27.65 -1.33
CA GLU A 413 -22.63 -29.03 -1.00
C GLU A 413 -22.61 -29.29 0.51
N GLU A 414 -22.06 -28.37 1.29
CA GLU A 414 -21.98 -28.49 2.75
C GLU A 414 -23.36 -28.48 3.39
N ALA A 415 -24.23 -27.54 3.00
CA ALA A 415 -25.63 -27.51 3.41
C ALA A 415 -26.40 -28.77 2.98
N ALA A 416 -26.07 -29.37 1.84
CA ALA A 416 -26.66 -30.66 1.42
C ALA A 416 -26.16 -31.83 2.28
N ARG A 417 -24.87 -31.87 2.65
CA ARG A 417 -24.31 -32.86 3.58
C ARG A 417 -24.94 -32.75 4.97
N ASP A 418 -25.14 -31.54 5.49
CA ASP A 418 -25.78 -31.34 6.79
C ASP A 418 -27.27 -31.70 6.76
N ARG A 419 -27.98 -31.42 5.64
CA ARG A 419 -29.34 -31.94 5.42
C ARG A 419 -29.41 -33.46 5.26
N ALA A 420 -28.33 -34.13 4.86
CA ALA A 420 -28.25 -35.59 4.81
C ALA A 420 -27.97 -36.19 6.20
N ARG A 421 -27.04 -35.59 6.96
CA ARG A 421 -26.77 -35.90 8.38
C ARG A 421 -28.04 -35.74 9.23
N ALA A 422 -28.75 -34.62 9.09
CA ALA A 422 -29.99 -34.34 9.81
C ALA A 422 -31.13 -35.32 9.45
N ARG A 423 -31.08 -35.93 8.26
CA ARG A 423 -32.02 -36.99 7.83
C ARG A 423 -31.57 -38.41 8.24
N GLY A 424 -30.53 -38.55 9.05
CA GLY A 424 -30.09 -39.83 9.61
C GLY A 424 -29.41 -40.79 8.62
N SER A 425 -29.11 -40.34 7.39
CA SER A 425 -28.41 -41.16 6.40
C SER A 425 -26.93 -41.28 6.77
N HIS A 426 -26.48 -42.50 7.11
CA HIS A 426 -25.08 -42.76 7.45
C HIS A 426 -24.19 -42.66 6.21
N PHE A 427 -23.46 -41.55 6.08
CA PHE A 427 -22.57 -41.27 4.96
C PHE A 427 -21.22 -41.98 5.15
N ASP A 428 -21.04 -43.14 4.50
CA ASP A 428 -19.76 -43.87 4.48
C ASP A 428 -18.86 -43.34 3.34
N PRO A 429 -17.75 -42.63 3.64
CA PRO A 429 -16.91 -41.98 2.64
C PRO A 429 -16.15 -42.96 1.73
N LYS A 430 -16.10 -44.27 2.04
CA LYS A 430 -15.41 -45.25 1.20
C LYS A 430 -16.24 -45.73 0.01
N ASN A 431 -17.57 -45.56 0.02
CA ASN A 431 -18.46 -46.25 -0.92
C ASN A 431 -19.01 -45.35 -2.06
N ARG A 432 -18.16 -44.42 -2.54
CA ARG A 432 -18.41 -43.32 -3.50
C ARG A 432 -19.06 -43.65 -4.86
N ARG A 433 -19.49 -44.89 -5.11
CA ARG A 433 -20.06 -45.36 -6.39
C ARG A 433 -21.25 -46.32 -6.25
N ARG A 434 -21.66 -46.74 -5.05
CA ARG A 434 -22.59 -47.89 -4.89
C ARG A 434 -23.98 -47.56 -4.33
N THR A 435 -24.18 -46.39 -3.74
CA THR A 435 -25.45 -46.02 -3.07
C THR A 435 -26.31 -45.02 -3.83
N ASP A 436 -25.79 -44.46 -4.92
CA ASP A 436 -26.38 -43.29 -5.60
C ASP A 436 -27.03 -43.67 -6.95
N LEU A 437 -27.03 -44.97 -7.29
CA LEU A 437 -27.79 -45.49 -8.42
C LEU A 437 -29.24 -45.71 -8.00
N VAL A 438 -30.11 -44.90 -8.60
CA VAL A 438 -31.56 -45.06 -8.63
C VAL A 438 -31.94 -46.52 -8.88
N ASP A 439 -32.89 -47.01 -8.07
CA ASP A 439 -33.56 -48.31 -8.11
C ASP A 439 -33.09 -49.27 -9.23
N VAL A 440 -32.04 -50.05 -8.91
CA VAL A 440 -31.29 -50.89 -9.88
C VAL A 440 -32.10 -52.11 -10.35
N ASP A 441 -33.18 -52.46 -9.66
CA ASP A 441 -34.04 -53.60 -10.00
C ASP A 441 -35.53 -53.26 -9.77
N PRO A 442 -36.13 -52.38 -10.59
CA PRO A 442 -37.44 -51.77 -10.34
C PRO A 442 -38.64 -52.74 -10.36
N ARG A 443 -38.47 -53.99 -10.82
CA ARG A 443 -39.44 -55.08 -10.66
C ARG A 443 -38.94 -56.25 -9.81
N GLY A 444 -37.74 -56.15 -9.25
CA GLY A 444 -37.14 -57.21 -8.42
C GLY A 444 -36.72 -58.47 -9.18
N TYR A 445 -36.53 -58.43 -10.51
CA TYR A 445 -36.20 -59.62 -11.31
C TYR A 445 -34.79 -60.18 -11.02
N TYR A 446 -33.80 -59.33 -10.73
CA TYR A 446 -32.49 -59.80 -10.29
C TYR A 446 -32.54 -60.35 -8.85
N ALA A 447 -33.32 -59.73 -7.98
CA ALA A 447 -33.56 -60.22 -6.62
C ALA A 447 -34.28 -61.58 -6.62
N LEU A 448 -35.29 -61.78 -7.48
CA LEU A 448 -36.03 -63.04 -7.66
C LEU A 448 -35.15 -64.19 -8.16
N LEU A 449 -34.10 -63.89 -8.91
CA LEU A 449 -33.08 -64.87 -9.32
C LEU A 449 -31.91 -64.99 -8.33
N GLY A 450 -31.92 -64.27 -7.20
CA GLY A 450 -30.84 -64.30 -6.22
C GLY A 450 -29.51 -63.66 -6.69
N LEU A 451 -29.57 -62.81 -7.72
CA LEU A 451 -28.41 -62.12 -8.33
C LEU A 451 -28.16 -60.71 -7.75
N GLN A 452 -28.79 -60.40 -6.62
CA GLN A 452 -28.72 -59.10 -5.96
C GLN A 452 -27.27 -58.68 -5.65
N GLY A 453 -26.91 -57.47 -6.06
CA GLY A 453 -25.56 -56.91 -6.00
C GLY A 453 -24.60 -57.34 -7.12
N ARG A 454 -25.07 -58.07 -8.16
CA ARG A 454 -24.30 -58.49 -9.35
C ARG A 454 -24.98 -58.18 -10.69
N GLU A 455 -26.00 -57.32 -10.69
CA GLU A 455 -26.94 -57.06 -11.80
C GLU A 455 -26.22 -56.76 -13.14
N PHE A 456 -25.35 -55.74 -13.12
CA PHE A 456 -24.55 -55.30 -14.27
C PHE A 456 -23.42 -56.27 -14.66
N ALA A 457 -23.03 -57.19 -13.79
CA ALA A 457 -21.93 -58.15 -14.01
C ALA A 457 -22.40 -59.56 -14.41
N ALA A 458 -23.69 -59.88 -14.21
CA ALA A 458 -24.25 -61.19 -14.48
C ALA A 458 -24.30 -61.48 -15.99
N THR A 459 -23.61 -62.55 -16.41
CA THR A 459 -23.65 -63.04 -17.80
C THR A 459 -24.88 -63.93 -18.03
N ALA A 460 -25.26 -64.16 -19.28
CA ALA A 460 -26.38 -65.05 -19.61
C ALA A 460 -26.22 -66.47 -19.02
N LYS A 461 -24.97 -66.96 -18.89
CA LYS A 461 -24.68 -68.26 -18.24
C LYS A 461 -25.00 -68.24 -16.74
N ASP A 462 -24.70 -67.14 -16.05
CA ASP A 462 -25.00 -66.98 -14.63
C ASP A 462 -26.50 -66.87 -14.40
N ILE A 463 -27.21 -66.14 -15.27
CA ILE A 463 -28.67 -65.97 -15.25
C ILE A 463 -29.39 -67.32 -15.48
N THR A 464 -28.94 -68.13 -16.46
CA THR A 464 -29.48 -69.48 -16.69
C THR A 464 -29.18 -70.44 -15.54
N LYS A 465 -28.02 -70.31 -14.88
CA LYS A 465 -27.71 -71.12 -13.68
C LYS A 465 -28.63 -70.73 -12.52
N ALA A 466 -28.71 -69.44 -12.21
CA ALA A 466 -29.54 -68.89 -11.15
C ALA A 466 -31.03 -69.26 -11.33
N PHE A 467 -31.56 -69.21 -12.56
CA PHE A 467 -32.91 -69.66 -12.86
C PHE A 467 -33.13 -71.16 -12.56
N ARG A 468 -32.18 -72.04 -12.93
CA ARG A 468 -32.29 -73.48 -12.63
C ARG A 468 -32.28 -73.75 -11.12
N ASP A 469 -31.45 -73.04 -10.38
CA ASP A 469 -31.36 -73.15 -8.93
C ASP A 469 -32.65 -72.64 -8.25
N ALA A 470 -33.19 -71.49 -8.70
CA ALA A 470 -34.46 -70.93 -8.23
C ALA A 470 -35.67 -71.84 -8.55
N VAL A 471 -35.76 -72.35 -9.77
CA VAL A 471 -36.85 -73.29 -10.17
C VAL A 471 -36.81 -74.56 -9.34
N ARG A 472 -35.62 -75.11 -9.05
CA ARG A 472 -35.47 -76.30 -8.21
C ARG A 472 -35.96 -76.07 -6.77
N THR A 473 -35.71 -74.88 -6.21
CA THR A 473 -36.15 -74.52 -4.86
C THR A 473 -37.65 -74.21 -4.77
N HIS A 474 -38.25 -73.66 -5.85
CA HIS A 474 -39.66 -73.24 -5.85
C HIS A 474 -40.62 -74.17 -6.62
N HIS A 475 -40.16 -75.34 -7.05
CA HIS A 475 -40.98 -76.30 -7.82
C HIS A 475 -42.23 -76.75 -7.03
N PRO A 476 -43.43 -76.81 -7.66
CA PRO A 476 -44.66 -77.17 -6.95
C PRO A 476 -44.57 -78.54 -6.25
N ASP A 477 -43.93 -79.52 -6.89
CA ASP A 477 -43.82 -80.90 -6.38
C ASP A 477 -42.95 -81.06 -5.11
N VAL A 478 -42.24 -80.01 -4.68
CA VAL A 478 -41.30 -80.06 -3.54
C VAL A 478 -41.98 -79.73 -2.19
N HIS A 479 -43.25 -79.30 -2.19
CA HIS A 479 -43.93 -78.80 -0.99
C HIS A 479 -45.38 -79.33 -0.81
N PRO A 480 -45.79 -79.66 0.44
CA PRO A 480 -47.16 -80.14 0.73
C PRO A 480 -48.23 -79.03 0.62
N GLU A 481 -49.50 -79.47 0.54
CA GLU A 481 -50.65 -78.78 -0.08
C GLU A 481 -51.18 -77.48 0.58
N GLY A 482 -50.44 -76.83 1.48
CA GLY A 482 -50.89 -75.63 2.19
C GLY A 482 -50.61 -74.28 1.51
N GLU A 483 -49.65 -74.20 0.59
CA GLU A 483 -49.12 -72.92 0.06
C GLU A 483 -49.14 -72.82 -1.48
N ALA A 484 -49.98 -73.62 -2.13
CA ALA A 484 -49.90 -73.87 -3.57
C ALA A 484 -50.11 -72.63 -4.45
N GLU A 485 -50.98 -71.69 -4.09
CA GLU A 485 -51.29 -70.52 -4.94
C GLU A 485 -50.19 -69.45 -4.91
N SER A 486 -49.72 -69.09 -3.71
CA SER A 486 -48.63 -68.12 -3.53
C SER A 486 -47.34 -68.57 -4.23
N LYS A 487 -46.99 -69.86 -4.11
CA LYS A 487 -45.80 -70.44 -4.77
C LYS A 487 -45.96 -70.54 -6.29
N LYS A 488 -47.16 -70.78 -6.83
CA LYS A 488 -47.42 -70.69 -8.28
C LYS A 488 -47.18 -69.27 -8.81
N GLN A 489 -47.66 -68.24 -8.12
CA GLN A 489 -47.42 -66.84 -8.51
C GLN A 489 -45.93 -66.48 -8.43
N HIS A 490 -45.22 -66.98 -7.42
CA HIS A 490 -43.77 -66.78 -7.29
C HIS A 490 -42.98 -67.46 -8.43
N MET A 491 -43.33 -68.70 -8.78
CA MET A 491 -42.75 -69.42 -9.92
C MET A 491 -43.00 -68.69 -11.26
N GLN A 492 -44.22 -68.17 -11.47
CA GLN A 492 -44.54 -67.37 -12.66
C GLN A 492 -43.63 -66.14 -12.78
N ARG A 493 -43.38 -65.43 -11.67
CA ARG A 493 -42.45 -64.28 -11.62
C ARG A 493 -40.99 -64.67 -11.86
N ILE A 494 -40.53 -65.84 -11.41
CA ILE A 494 -39.19 -66.36 -11.70
C ILE A 494 -39.03 -66.65 -13.21
N ILE A 495 -40.06 -67.21 -13.85
CA ILE A 495 -40.09 -67.46 -15.30
C ILE A 495 -40.11 -66.14 -16.09
N GLU A 496 -40.89 -65.16 -15.64
CA GLU A 496 -40.93 -63.81 -16.22
C GLU A 496 -39.58 -63.09 -16.13
N ALA A 497 -38.95 -63.11 -14.94
CA ALA A 497 -37.61 -62.58 -14.70
C ALA A 497 -36.56 -63.22 -15.64
N TYR A 498 -36.57 -64.55 -15.76
CA TYR A 498 -35.66 -65.25 -16.68
C TYR A 498 -35.91 -64.86 -18.15
N LYS A 499 -37.17 -64.78 -18.58
CA LYS A 499 -37.53 -64.39 -19.95
C LYS A 499 -37.00 -63.00 -20.31
N ILE A 500 -37.03 -62.05 -19.37
CA ILE A 500 -36.59 -60.67 -19.59
C ILE A 500 -35.06 -60.53 -19.47
N LEU A 501 -34.43 -61.23 -18.54
CA LEU A 501 -32.98 -61.10 -18.28
C LEU A 501 -32.08 -62.00 -19.13
N HIS A 502 -32.62 -63.07 -19.75
CA HIS A 502 -31.84 -64.02 -20.55
C HIS A 502 -31.44 -63.48 -21.93
N ASP A 503 -32.33 -62.78 -22.64
CA ASP A 503 -32.01 -62.18 -23.94
C ASP A 503 -31.26 -60.84 -23.73
N PRO A 504 -30.06 -60.66 -24.31
CA PRO A 504 -29.29 -59.43 -24.17
C PRO A 504 -29.99 -58.16 -24.69
N GLN A 505 -31.00 -58.26 -25.57
CA GLN A 505 -31.78 -57.10 -26.01
C GLN A 505 -32.79 -56.68 -24.93
N THR A 506 -33.58 -57.62 -24.41
CA THR A 506 -34.56 -57.34 -23.34
C THR A 506 -33.87 -56.98 -22.03
N LYS A 507 -32.75 -57.62 -21.70
CA LYS A 507 -31.92 -57.28 -20.54
C LYS A 507 -31.49 -55.81 -20.59
N LYS A 508 -30.98 -55.34 -21.73
CA LYS A 508 -30.59 -53.91 -21.90
C LYS A 508 -31.77 -52.94 -21.75
N ARG A 509 -32.96 -53.29 -22.25
CA ARG A 509 -34.17 -52.46 -22.07
C ARG A 509 -34.67 -52.45 -20.62
N TYR A 510 -34.48 -53.54 -19.89
CA TYR A 510 -34.77 -53.59 -18.46
C TYR A 510 -33.75 -52.76 -17.66
N ASP A 511 -32.45 -52.98 -17.90
CA ASP A 511 -31.32 -52.29 -17.24
C ASP A 511 -31.31 -50.76 -17.51
N SER A 512 -31.88 -50.30 -18.63
CA SER A 512 -32.05 -48.88 -18.97
C SER A 512 -33.33 -48.25 -18.40
N GLY A 513 -34.19 -49.03 -17.74
CA GLY A 513 -35.44 -48.56 -17.16
C GLY A 513 -36.62 -48.49 -18.13
N GLU A 514 -36.41 -48.64 -19.46
CA GLU A 514 -37.45 -48.53 -20.49
C GLU A 514 -38.65 -49.46 -20.24
N MET A 515 -38.43 -50.65 -19.68
CA MET A 515 -39.48 -51.64 -19.38
C MET A 515 -40.34 -51.33 -18.14
N ASN A 516 -40.12 -50.19 -17.48
CA ASN A 516 -40.84 -49.77 -16.27
C ASN A 516 -41.72 -48.54 -16.48
N ALA A 517 -41.69 -47.95 -17.69
CA ALA A 517 -42.71 -47.00 -18.10
C ALA A 517 -44.06 -47.72 -18.21
N ALA A 518 -45.02 -47.33 -17.38
CA ALA A 518 -46.42 -47.62 -17.65
C ALA A 518 -46.81 -47.05 -19.03
N PRO A 519 -47.72 -47.69 -19.78
CA PRO A 519 -48.14 -47.15 -21.07
C PRO A 519 -48.77 -45.76 -20.86
N PRO A 520 -48.59 -44.81 -21.80
CA PRO A 520 -49.28 -43.54 -21.73
C PRO A 520 -50.79 -43.79 -21.78
N GLU A 521 -51.54 -43.18 -20.86
CA GLU A 521 -53.00 -43.20 -20.87
C GLU A 521 -53.49 -42.62 -22.20
N THR A 522 -54.29 -43.40 -22.93
CA THR A 522 -54.95 -42.94 -24.14
C THR A 522 -55.98 -41.87 -23.79
N PRO A 523 -56.02 -40.72 -24.49
CA PRO A 523 -57.10 -39.76 -24.27
C PRO A 523 -58.42 -40.37 -24.76
N GLU A 524 -59.36 -40.56 -23.84
CA GLU A 524 -60.76 -40.83 -24.19
C GLU A 524 -61.39 -39.58 -24.83
N ALA A 525 -62.37 -39.80 -25.71
CA ALA A 525 -63.00 -38.81 -26.57
C ALA A 525 -64.41 -38.42 -26.07
#